data_AF-A0A383B381-F1
#
_entry.id   AF-A0A383B381-F1
#
_cell.length_a   1.000
_cell.length_b   1.000
_cell.length_c   1.000
_cell.angle_alpha   90.00
_cell.angle_beta   90.00
_cell.angle_gamma   90.00
#
_symmetry.space_group_name_H-M   'P 1'
#
loop_
_entity.id
_entity.type
_entity.pdbx_description
1 polymer ?
#
loop_
_entity_poly.entity_id
_entity_poly.type
_entity_poly.pdbx_seq_one_letter_code
_entity_poly.pdbx_strand_id
1 'polypeptide(L)' 'MQIRLFVYFLLILPVLTRAEMQYSHRGHVDFGTIHRLSDGSIIKIPYRMLTYEPVLSINDFNIVANTALEFRFKDID' A
#
# COMPACT_ATOMS: atom_id res chain seq x y z
N MET A 1 32.88 -20.01 14.54
CA MET A 1 32.28 -18.69 14.23
C MET A 1 30.75 -18.72 14.21
N GLN A 2 30.13 -19.78 13.67
CA GLN A 2 28.67 -19.85 13.47
C GLN A 2 27.83 -19.90 14.77
N ILE A 3 28.25 -20.64 15.80
CA ILE A 3 27.54 -20.71 17.09
C ILE A 3 27.44 -19.35 17.79
N ARG A 4 28.48 -18.52 17.71
CA ARG A 4 28.46 -17.17 18.29
C ARG A 4 27.40 -16.30 17.62
N LEU A 5 27.31 -16.38 16.29
CA LEU A 5 26.30 -15.64 15.51
C LEU A 5 24.88 -16.05 15.92
N PHE A 6 24.66 -17.35 16.12
CA PHE A 6 23.35 -17.88 16.53
C PHE A 6 22.94 -17.39 17.93
N VAL A 7 23.88 -17.34 18.87
CA VAL A 7 23.64 -16.81 20.23
C VAL A 7 23.30 -15.32 20.19
N TYR A 8 23.98 -14.53 19.35
CA TYR A 8 23.63 -13.12 19.16
C TYR A 8 22.20 -12.95 18.60
N PHE A 9 21.81 -13.74 17.59
CA PHE A 9 20.45 -13.71 17.05
C PHE A 9 19.39 -14.10 18.11
N LEU A 10 19.67 -15.13 18.92
CA LEU A 10 18.79 -15.58 19.99
C LEU A 10 18.56 -14.49 21.06
N LEU A 11 19.59 -13.70 21.37
CA LEU A 11 19.53 -12.61 22.35
C LEU A 11 18.85 -11.34 21.82
N ILE A 12 18.86 -11.11 20.50
CA ILE A 12 18.21 -9.95 19.87
C ILE A 12 16.71 -10.16 19.66
N LEU A 13 16.28 -11.42 19.50
CA LEU A 13 14.87 -11.81 19.33
C LEU A 13 13.91 -11.20 20.37
N PRO A 14 14.16 -11.27 21.69
CA PRO A 14 13.26 -10.70 22.70
C PRO A 14 13.20 -9.16 22.69
N VAL A 15 14.24 -8.49 22.18
CA VAL A 15 14.25 -7.02 22.01
C VAL A 15 13.32 -6.61 20.86
N LEU A 16 13.29 -7.40 19.78
CA LEU A 16 12.38 -7.18 18.65
C LEU A 16 10.92 -7.47 19.01
N THR A 17 10.64 -8.43 19.89
CA THR A 17 9.27 -8.74 20.35
C THR A 17 8.67 -7.71 21.30
N ARG A 18 9.49 -6.81 21.86
CA ARG A 18 9.03 -5.72 22.73
C ARG A 18 8.66 -4.45 21.99
N ALA A 19 8.92 -4.38 20.69
CA ALA A 19 8.47 -3.27 19.87
C ALA A 19 6.96 -3.39 19.64
N GLU A 20 6.20 -2.38 20.05
CA GLU A 20 4.79 -2.26 19.71
C GLU A 20 4.69 -1.91 18.22
N MET A 21 4.52 -2.93 17.38
CA MET A 21 4.30 -2.72 15.95
C MET A 21 2.85 -2.31 15.74
N GLN A 22 2.63 -1.04 15.41
CA GLN A 22 1.30 -0.56 15.01
C GLN A 22 1.16 -0.72 13.50
N TYR A 23 0.20 -1.56 13.09
CA TYR A 23 -0.11 -1.82 11.69
C TYR A 23 -1.44 -1.16 11.32
N SER A 24 -1.43 -0.26 10.36
CA SER A 24 -2.64 0.36 9.82
C SER A 24 -2.63 0.22 8.30
N HIS A 25 -3.68 -0.40 7.76
CA HIS A 25 -3.91 -0.47 6.32
C HIS A 25 -5.17 0.31 5.97
N ARG A 26 -5.08 1.19 4.98
CA ARG A 26 -6.23 1.87 4.38
C ARG A 26 -6.21 1.67 2.88
N GLY A 27 -7.39 1.50 2.31
CA GLY A 27 -7.53 1.32 0.88
C GLY A 27 -8.99 1.22 0.47
N HIS A 28 -9.27 1.66 -0.73
CA HIS A 28 -10.58 1.53 -1.36
C HIS A 28 -10.38 0.96 -2.76
N VAL A 29 -11.30 0.08 -3.14
CA VAL A 29 -11.39 -0.45 -4.49
C VAL A 29 -12.70 0.05 -5.05
N ASP A 30 -12.57 0.75 -6.16
CA ASP A 30 -13.58 1.62 -6.68
C ASP A 30 -13.94 1.06 -8.06
N PHE A 31 -15.18 0.58 -8.20
CA PHE A 31 -15.70 -0.05 -9.41
C PHE A 31 -16.81 0.82 -9.99
N GLY A 32 -16.43 1.98 -10.53
CA GLY A 32 -17.34 2.94 -11.15
C GLY A 32 -17.27 2.91 -12.68
N THR A 33 -18.42 3.02 -13.34
CA THR A 33 -18.53 3.13 -14.79
C THR A 33 -18.32 4.57 -15.25
N ILE A 34 -17.64 4.72 -16.38
CA ILE A 34 -17.48 6.02 -17.04
C ILE A 34 -18.88 6.56 -17.39
N HIS A 35 -19.21 7.76 -16.90
CA HIS A 35 -20.46 8.41 -17.25
C HIS A 35 -20.40 8.87 -18.71
N ARG A 36 -21.23 8.26 -19.54
CA ARG A 36 -21.55 8.75 -20.89
C ARG A 36 -22.45 9.97 -20.73
N LEU A 37 -22.03 11.11 -21.26
CA LEU A 37 -22.84 12.33 -21.27
C LEU A 37 -24.07 12.12 -22.18
N SER A 38 -25.09 12.97 -22.03
CA SER A 38 -26.33 12.90 -22.81
C SER A 38 -26.13 13.04 -24.33
N ASP A 39 -24.99 13.58 -24.74
CA ASP A 39 -24.54 13.70 -26.14
C ASP A 39 -23.78 12.45 -26.64
N GLY A 40 -23.62 11.43 -25.78
CA GLY A 40 -22.92 10.21 -26.11
C GLY A 40 -21.40 10.26 -25.91
N SER A 41 -20.83 11.39 -25.47
CA SER A 41 -19.40 11.54 -25.20
C SER A 41 -18.99 10.86 -23.88
N ILE A 42 -17.73 10.45 -23.78
CA ILE A 42 -17.18 9.71 -22.64
C ILE A 42 -16.24 10.65 -21.87
N ILE A 43 -16.50 10.88 -20.58
CA ILE A 43 -15.60 11.71 -19.77
C ILE A 43 -14.36 10.89 -19.40
N LYS A 44 -13.22 11.24 -20.01
CA LYS A 44 -11.94 10.55 -19.86
C LYS A 44 -11.20 11.02 -18.59
N ILE A 45 -11.76 10.76 -17.42
CA ILE A 45 -11.08 11.04 -16.14
C ILE A 45 -10.18 9.84 -15.83
N PRO A 46 -8.88 10.03 -15.52
CA PRO A 46 -8.05 8.96 -14.99
C PRO A 46 -8.65 8.52 -13.64
N TYR A 47 -9.21 7.32 -13.62
CA TYR A 47 -9.85 6.78 -12.43
C TYR A 47 -8.88 5.86 -11.69
N ARG A 48 -8.68 6.15 -10.40
CA ARG A 48 -7.89 5.32 -9.48
C ARG A 48 -8.78 4.17 -9.02
N MET A 49 -8.55 2.98 -9.55
CA MET A 49 -9.36 1.81 -9.21
C MET A 49 -8.96 1.21 -7.86
N LEU A 50 -7.69 1.32 -7.49
CA LEU A 50 -7.17 0.72 -6.28
C LEU A 50 -6.16 1.68 -5.65
N THR A 51 -6.42 2.02 -4.39
CA THR A 51 -5.47 2.76 -3.54
C THR A 51 -5.17 1.88 -2.33
N TYR A 52 -3.90 1.71 -1.99
CA TYR A 52 -3.45 0.94 -0.83
C TYR A 52 -2.33 1.68 -0.09
N GLU A 53 -2.57 1.95 1.18
CA GLU A 53 -1.73 2.76 2.05
C GLU A 53 -1.40 1.98 3.33
N PRO A 54 -0.36 1.13 3.30
CA PRO A 54 0.16 0.47 4.49
C PRO A 54 1.06 1.43 5.28
N VAL A 55 0.80 1.52 6.58
CA VAL A 55 1.63 2.21 7.56
C VAL A 55 2.10 1.20 8.60
N LEU A 56 3.43 1.11 8.75
CA LEU A 56 4.08 0.34 9.80
C LEU A 56 4.85 1.31 10.71
N SER A 57 4.45 1.37 11.97
CA SER A 57 5.13 2.16 12.99
C SER A 57 5.81 1.25 14.00
N ILE A 58 7.09 1.51 14.26
CA ILE A 58 7.94 0.79 15.21
C ILE A 58 8.65 1.83 16.07
N ASN A 59 8.13 2.11 17.28
CA ASN A 59 8.62 3.15 18.18
C ASN A 59 8.76 4.52 17.48
N ASP A 60 9.99 4.95 17.20
CA ASP A 60 10.31 6.25 16.56
C ASP A 60 10.48 6.15 15.03
N PHE A 61 10.37 4.95 14.46
CA PHE A 61 10.56 4.69 13.04
C PHE A 61 9.23 4.41 12.35
N ASN A 62 8.96 5.12 11.25
CA ASN A 62 7.73 4.98 10.48
C ASN A 62 8.05 4.60 9.03
N ILE A 63 7.52 3.47 8.58
CA ILE A 63 7.52 3.06 7.18
C ILE A 63 6.14 3.36 6.62
N VAL A 64 6.09 4.26 5.65
CA VAL A 64 4.87 4.60 4.91
C VAL A 64 5.08 4.20 3.46
N ALA A 65 4.19 3.36 2.94
CA ALA A 65 4.11 3.08 1.53
C ALA A 65 2.73 3.51 1.00
N ASN A 66 2.71 4.01 -0.23
CA ASN A 66 1.48 4.39 -0.92
C ASN A 66 1.53 3.78 -2.32
N THR A 67 0.54 2.96 -2.65
CA THR A 67 0.38 2.38 -3.98
C THR A 67 -0.98 2.74 -4.54
N ALA A 68 -1.00 3.17 -5.80
CA ALA A 68 -2.23 3.46 -6.53
C ALA A 68 -2.14 2.84 -7.93
N LEU A 69 -3.26 2.28 -8.39
CA LEU A 69 -3.42 1.78 -9.76
C LEU A 69 -4.46 2.62 -10.50
N GLU A 70 -4.01 3.19 -11.61
CA GLU A 70 -4.80 4.05 -12.49
C GLU A 70 -5.01 3.37 -13.85
N PHE A 71 -6.23 3.46 -14.38
CA PHE A 71 -6.54 3.01 -15.73
C PHE A 71 -6.88 4.18 -16.63
N ARG A 72 -6.31 4.18 -17.83
CA ARG A 72 -6.63 5.13 -18.91
C ARG A 72 -7.02 4.38 -20.15
N PHE A 73 -8.20 4.66 -20.69
CA PHE A 73 -8.61 4.12 -21.98
C PHE A 73 -7.71 4.66 -23.08
N LYS A 74 -7.20 3.75 -23.92
CA LYS A 74 -6.52 4.12 -25.17
C LYS A 74 -7.56 4.76 -26.09
N ASP A 75 -7.21 5.88 -26.72
CA ASP A 75 -8.06 6.43 -27.79
C ASP A 75 -8.19 5.38 -28.89
N ILE A 76 -9.42 5.06 -29.26
CA ILE A 76 -9.73 4.23 -30.42
C ILE A 76 -9.87 5.23 -31.57
N ASP A 77 -8.85 5.28 -32.43
CA ASP A 77 -8.93 5.94 -33.74
C ASP A 77 -9.86 5.17 -34.69
#